data_AF-A0A9D5VXW2-F1
#
_entry.id   AF-A0A9D5VXW2-F1
#
_cell.length_a   1.000
_cell.length_b   1.000
_cell.length_c   1.000
_cell.angle_alpha   90.00
_cell.angle_beta   90.00
_cell.angle_gamma   90.00
#
_symmetry.space_group_name_H-M   'P 1'
#
loop_
_entity.id
_entity.type
_entity.pdbx_description
1 polymer ?
#
loop_
_entity_poly.entity_id
_entity_poly.type
_entity_poly.pdbx_seq_one_letter_code
_entity_poly.pdbx_strand_id
1 'polypeptide(L)'
;IINFIFKPFNNKLSKKIVEKVEYLIIGFKCVKTKKDLFLILFYTTLNLFSSLVSLKLFCYAFNFNLSFIQIICLYIFIMFASMIPSAPGSIGTYHYGCAIALECLGVSPVIAKGYAIVSWGIASVTIVIIGLIFLNKDGLTINKIKIINKDI
;
A
#
# COMPACT_ATOMS: atom_id res chain seq x y z
N ILE A 1 28.23 2.51 17.10
CA ILE A 1 27.02 3.20 17.62
C ILE A 1 26.00 2.18 18.16
N ILE A 2 25.59 1.19 17.36
CA ILE A 2 24.59 0.17 17.76
C ILE A 2 24.99 -0.61 19.02
N ASN A 3 26.24 -1.13 19.10
CA ASN A 3 26.72 -1.85 20.29
C ASN A 3 26.85 -1.00 21.56
N PHE A 4 26.85 0.34 21.45
CA PHE A 4 26.97 1.23 22.61
C PHE A 4 25.62 1.50 23.28
N ILE A 5 24.54 1.56 22.50
CA ILE A 5 23.18 1.85 22.98
C ILE A 5 22.53 0.61 23.64
N PHE A 6 22.87 -0.60 23.19
CA PHE A 6 22.24 -1.84 23.67
C PHE A 6 22.99 -2.57 24.80
N LYS A 7 23.99 -1.93 25.42
CA LYS A 7 24.77 -2.50 26.53
C LYS A 7 23.99 -2.80 27.83
N PRO A 8 22.87 -2.13 28.20
CA PRO A 8 22.15 -2.44 29.44
C PRO A 8 21.08 -3.54 29.30
N PHE A 9 20.82 -4.07 28.09
CA PHE A 9 19.77 -5.06 27.85
C PHE A 9 20.32 -6.49 27.69
N ASN A 10 19.67 -7.44 28.35
CA ASN A 10 19.94 -8.88 28.33
C ASN A 10 20.36 -9.41 26.93
N ASN A 11 21.48 -10.14 26.86
CA ASN A 11 22.20 -10.53 25.63
C ASN A 11 21.33 -11.17 24.52
N LYS A 12 20.23 -11.85 24.88
CA LYS A 12 19.29 -12.42 23.89
C LYS A 12 18.37 -11.39 23.23
N LEU A 13 17.92 -10.39 23.99
CA LEU A 13 17.02 -9.35 23.49
C LEU A 13 17.80 -8.34 22.62
N SER A 14 19.01 -8.00 23.06
CA SER A 14 19.95 -7.17 22.31
C SER A 14 20.23 -7.74 20.91
N LYS A 15 20.57 -9.04 20.80
CA LYS A 15 20.80 -9.70 19.50
C LYS A 15 19.60 -9.61 18.55
N LYS A 16 18.38 -9.93 19.01
CA LYS A 16 17.17 -9.85 18.16
C LYS A 16 16.85 -8.44 17.68
N ILE A 17 17.09 -7.43 18.52
CA ILE A 17 16.86 -6.03 18.14
C ILE A 17 17.93 -5.57 17.15
N VAL A 18 19.19 -5.93 17.36
CA VAL A 18 20.30 -5.62 16.45
C VAL A 18 20.04 -6.22 15.07
N GLU A 19 19.64 -7.50 14.98
CA GLU A 19 19.29 -8.13 13.70
C GLU A 19 18.17 -7.36 12.97
N LYS A 20 17.08 -6.98 13.67
CA LYS A 20 15.99 -6.19 13.06
C LYS A 20 16.44 -4.79 12.61
N VAL A 21 17.29 -4.13 13.40
CA VAL A 21 17.84 -2.81 13.08
C VAL A 21 18.79 -2.90 11.88
N GLU A 22 19.54 -3.98 11.73
CA GLU A 22 20.39 -4.22 10.55
C GLU A 22 19.55 -4.33 9.28
N TYR A 23 18.45 -5.07 9.29
CA TYR A 23 17.53 -5.12 8.15
C TYR A 23 16.93 -3.75 7.82
N LEU A 24 16.57 -2.96 8.84
CA LEU A 24 16.09 -1.60 8.64
C LEU A 24 17.18 -0.74 7.99
N ILE A 25 18.41 -0.78 8.50
CA ILE A 25 19.55 -0.04 7.93
C ILE A 25 19.81 -0.47 6.48
N ILE A 26 19.70 -1.76 6.15
CA ILE A 26 19.82 -2.26 4.77
C ILE A 26 18.75 -1.64 3.87
N GLY A 27 17.50 -1.55 4.32
CA GLY A 27 16.43 -0.86 3.58
C GLY A 27 16.72 0.63 3.36
N PHE A 28 17.26 1.31 4.36
CA PHE A 28 17.65 2.71 4.26
C PHE A 28 18.93 2.95 3.42
N LYS A 29 19.79 1.93 3.22
CA LYS A 29 20.96 2.04 2.31
C LYS A 29 20.56 2.31 0.84
N CYS A 30 19.31 2.09 0.46
CA CYS A 30 18.78 2.50 -0.84
C CYS A 30 18.79 4.02 -1.03
N VAL A 31 18.79 4.79 0.07
CA VAL A 31 18.87 6.27 0.05
C VAL A 31 20.33 6.68 0.16
N LYS A 32 21.00 6.84 -1.00
CA LYS A 32 22.44 7.15 -1.04
C LYS A 32 22.72 8.64 -1.00
N THR A 33 21.80 9.46 -1.50
CA THR A 33 22.00 10.91 -1.63
C THR A 33 20.79 11.72 -1.15
N LYS A 34 21.00 13.01 -0.87
CA LYS A 34 19.91 13.96 -0.57
C LYS A 34 18.90 14.05 -1.74
N LYS A 35 19.37 13.88 -2.97
CA LYS A 35 18.53 13.85 -4.18
C LYS A 35 17.63 12.62 -4.19
N ASP A 36 18.15 11.45 -3.82
CA ASP A 36 17.35 10.22 -3.73
C ASP A 36 16.27 10.36 -2.66
N LEU A 37 16.62 10.91 -1.48
CA LEU A 37 15.64 11.18 -0.42
C LEU A 37 14.53 12.11 -0.91
N PHE A 38 14.88 13.21 -1.59
CA PHE A 38 13.91 14.14 -2.14
C PHE A 38 13.01 13.47 -3.18
N LEU A 39 13.57 12.70 -4.11
CA LEU A 39 12.80 11.98 -5.12
C LEU A 39 11.84 10.97 -4.48
N ILE A 40 12.29 10.20 -3.49
CA ILE A 40 11.45 9.23 -2.77
C ILE A 40 10.28 9.93 -2.08
N LEU A 41 10.53 11.02 -1.36
CA LEU A 41 9.48 11.80 -0.70
C LEU A 41 8.51 12.43 -1.71
N PHE A 42 9.03 12.92 -2.82
CA PHE A 42 8.23 13.49 -3.90
C PHE A 42 7.30 12.44 -4.52
N TYR A 43 7.83 11.29 -4.95
CA TYR A 43 7.02 10.22 -5.53
C TYR A 43 6.03 9.63 -4.52
N THR A 44 6.41 9.50 -3.25
CA THR A 44 5.52 9.01 -2.19
C THR A 44 4.35 9.96 -1.96
N THR A 45 4.64 11.27 -1.88
CA THR A 45 3.61 12.31 -1.74
C THR A 45 2.69 12.35 -2.97
N LEU A 46 3.27 12.24 -4.16
CA LEU A 46 2.51 12.22 -5.41
C LEU A 46 1.56 11.01 -5.48
N ASN A 47 2.04 9.83 -5.09
CA ASN A 47 1.24 8.61 -5.02
C ASN A 47 0.09 8.73 -4.00
N LEU A 48 0.39 9.28 -2.81
CA LEU A 48 -0.63 9.55 -1.79
C LEU A 48 -1.71 10.51 -2.31
N PHE A 49 -1.28 11.61 -2.93
CA PHE A 49 -2.20 12.61 -3.49
C PHE A 49 -3.07 12.02 -4.60
N SER A 50 -2.47 11.26 -5.52
CA SER A 50 -3.21 10.53 -6.58
C SER A 50 -4.25 9.56 -6.01
N SER A 51 -3.91 8.89 -4.91
CA SER A 51 -4.84 7.98 -4.22
C SER A 51 -6.02 8.73 -3.60
N LEU A 52 -5.78 9.88 -2.94
CA LEU A 52 -6.83 10.73 -2.37
C LEU A 52 -7.76 11.30 -3.44
N VAL A 53 -7.21 11.77 -4.56
CA VAL A 53 -7.99 12.26 -5.70
C VAL A 53 -8.87 11.13 -6.27
N SER A 54 -8.30 9.93 -6.43
CA SER A 54 -9.04 8.76 -6.92
C SER A 54 -10.22 8.42 -6.00
N LEU A 55 -10.00 8.39 -4.68
CA LEU A 55 -11.07 8.17 -3.70
C LEU A 55 -12.13 9.27 -3.77
N LYS A 56 -11.74 10.55 -3.91
CA LYS A 56 -12.68 11.66 -4.06
C LYS A 56 -13.54 11.51 -5.32
N LEU A 57 -12.96 11.11 -6.44
CA LEU A 57 -13.67 10.88 -7.70
C LEU A 57 -14.69 9.75 -7.57
N PHE A 58 -14.33 8.64 -6.91
CA PHE A 58 -15.30 7.59 -6.62
C PHE A 58 -16.39 8.09 -5.67
N CYS A 59 -16.05 8.88 -4.64
CA CYS A 59 -17.07 9.44 -3.74
C CYS A 59 -18.05 10.32 -4.52
N TYR A 60 -17.54 11.10 -5.48
CA TYR A 60 -18.38 11.89 -6.37
C TYR A 60 -19.27 11.01 -7.26
N ALA A 61 -18.73 9.95 -7.86
CA ALA A 61 -19.50 9.02 -8.69
C ALA A 61 -20.64 8.30 -7.93
N PHE A 62 -20.46 8.07 -6.63
CA PHE A 62 -21.47 7.48 -5.75
C PHE A 62 -22.33 8.53 -5.03
N ASN A 63 -22.22 9.81 -5.37
CA ASN A 63 -22.94 10.94 -4.75
C ASN A 63 -22.72 11.06 -3.23
N PHE A 64 -21.55 10.68 -2.73
CA PHE A 64 -21.17 10.88 -1.34
C PHE A 64 -20.73 12.31 -1.09
N ASN A 65 -21.45 13.01 -0.21
CA ASN A 65 -21.07 14.35 0.22
C ASN A 65 -20.04 14.31 1.36
N LEU A 66 -18.85 13.75 1.08
CA LEU A 66 -17.75 13.70 2.05
C LEU A 66 -16.80 14.88 1.85
N SER A 67 -16.49 15.55 2.97
CA SER A 67 -15.44 16.56 3.06
C SER A 67 -14.06 15.96 2.80
N PHE A 68 -13.07 16.81 2.53
CA PHE A 68 -11.71 16.36 2.27
C PHE A 68 -11.10 15.61 3.47
N ILE A 69 -11.38 16.06 4.70
CA ILE A 69 -10.91 15.41 5.94
C ILE A 69 -11.48 13.99 6.05
N GLN A 70 -12.76 13.81 5.74
CA GLN A 70 -13.40 12.48 5.79
C GLN A 70 -12.81 11.51 4.77
N ILE A 71 -12.36 12.01 3.62
CA ILE A 71 -11.68 11.17 2.60
C ILE A 71 -10.28 10.78 3.05
N ILE A 72 -9.57 11.68 3.73
CA ILE A 72 -8.30 11.33 4.38
C ILE A 72 -8.56 10.25 5.44
N CYS A 73 -9.60 10.38 6.27
CA CYS A 73 -9.98 9.35 7.23
C CYS A 73 -10.27 8.01 6.52
N LEU A 74 -11.06 8.00 5.45
CA LEU A 74 -11.31 6.81 4.63
C LEU A 74 -10.01 6.16 4.16
N TYR A 75 -9.10 6.95 3.59
CA TYR A 75 -7.81 6.46 3.12
C TYR A 75 -6.97 5.84 4.26
N ILE A 76 -6.92 6.49 5.42
CA ILE A 76 -6.20 6.00 6.60
C ILE A 76 -6.75 4.63 7.02
N PHE A 77 -8.07 4.49 7.17
CA PHE A 77 -8.68 3.21 7.56
C PHE A 77 -8.38 2.09 6.56
N ILE A 78 -8.44 2.38 5.26
CA ILE A 78 -8.07 1.42 4.20
C ILE A 78 -6.61 0.99 4.35
N MET A 79 -5.69 1.93 4.57
CA MET A 79 -4.26 1.63 4.71
C MET A 79 -3.97 0.81 5.96
N PHE A 80 -4.55 1.18 7.11
CA PHE A 80 -4.40 0.41 8.34
C PHE A 80 -4.96 -1.02 8.21
N ALA A 81 -6.13 -1.18 7.58
CA ALA A 81 -6.67 -2.51 7.31
C ALA A 81 -5.76 -3.31 6.36
N SER A 82 -5.17 -2.65 5.36
CA SER A 82 -4.27 -3.28 4.37
C SER A 82 -2.89 -3.67 4.94
N MET A 83 -2.49 -3.11 6.09
CA MET A 83 -1.29 -3.55 6.81
C MET A 83 -1.45 -4.95 7.39
N ILE A 84 -2.68 -5.44 7.53
CA ILE A 84 -2.95 -6.81 7.96
C ILE A 84 -2.54 -7.75 6.81
N PRO A 85 -1.61 -8.69 7.04
CA PRO A 85 -1.18 -9.62 6.02
C PRO A 85 -2.40 -10.42 5.53
N SER A 86 -2.69 -10.29 4.23
CA SER A 86 -3.91 -10.79 3.61
C SER A 86 -3.64 -11.34 2.20
N ALA A 87 -4.69 -11.78 1.51
CA ALA A 87 -4.59 -12.29 0.15
C ALA A 87 -3.89 -11.29 -0.80
N PRO A 88 -3.24 -11.76 -1.87
CA PRO A 88 -2.56 -10.90 -2.83
C PRO A 88 -3.46 -9.76 -3.33
N GLY A 89 -2.94 -8.53 -3.34
CA GLY A 89 -3.70 -7.34 -3.73
C GLY A 89 -4.61 -6.77 -2.65
N SER A 90 -4.47 -7.24 -1.39
CA SER A 90 -5.25 -6.77 -0.24
C SER A 90 -6.77 -6.88 -0.45
N ILE A 91 -7.19 -7.86 -1.25
CA ILE A 91 -8.60 -8.16 -1.47
C ILE A 91 -9.20 -8.64 -0.15
N GLY A 92 -10.32 -8.03 0.26
CA GLY A 92 -10.94 -8.26 1.57
C GLY A 92 -10.52 -7.26 2.64
N THR A 93 -9.23 -7.06 2.91
CA THR A 93 -8.78 -6.04 3.89
C THR A 93 -9.09 -4.63 3.42
N TYR A 94 -8.91 -4.36 2.12
CA TYR A 94 -9.39 -3.12 1.49
C TYR A 94 -10.90 -2.95 1.66
N HIS A 95 -11.68 -3.99 1.33
CA HIS A 95 -13.15 -3.92 1.41
C HIS A 95 -13.64 -3.69 2.83
N TYR A 96 -13.03 -4.38 3.79
CA TYR A 96 -13.34 -4.25 5.21
C TYR A 96 -13.02 -2.85 5.74
N GLY A 97 -11.80 -2.35 5.51
CA GLY A 97 -11.41 -1.01 5.95
C GLY A 97 -12.24 0.10 5.30
N CYS A 98 -12.56 -0.05 4.01
CA CYS A 98 -13.39 0.88 3.28
C CYS A 98 -14.84 0.89 3.79
N ALA A 99 -15.45 -0.29 3.96
CA ALA A 99 -16.82 -0.41 4.45
C ALA A 99 -16.98 0.19 5.84
N ILE A 100 -16.11 -0.17 6.79
CA ILE A 100 -16.15 0.38 8.15
C ILE A 100 -15.98 1.89 8.15
N ALA A 101 -15.01 2.41 7.40
CA ALA A 101 -14.79 3.85 7.35
C ALA A 101 -16.01 4.60 6.81
N LEU A 102 -16.59 4.14 5.70
CA LEU A 102 -17.78 4.76 5.12
C LEU A 102 -19.02 4.63 6.00
N GLU A 103 -19.21 3.48 6.66
CA GLU A 103 -20.28 3.28 7.63
C GLU A 103 -20.13 4.24 8.83
N CYS A 104 -18.92 4.39 9.37
CA CYS A 104 -18.62 5.39 10.42
C CYS A 104 -18.84 6.84 9.95
N LEU A 105 -18.70 7.10 8.65
CA LEU A 105 -18.96 8.41 8.03
C LEU A 105 -20.44 8.62 7.64
N GLY A 106 -21.32 7.68 8.00
CA GLY A 106 -22.77 7.80 7.81
C GLY A 106 -23.30 7.28 6.46
N VAL A 107 -22.49 6.57 5.68
CA VAL A 107 -22.94 5.91 4.44
C VAL A 107 -23.62 4.59 4.78
N SER A 108 -24.70 4.24 4.08
CA SER A 108 -25.39 2.98 4.34
C SER A 108 -24.47 1.77 4.04
N PRO A 109 -24.52 0.70 4.85
CA PRO A 109 -23.64 -0.46 4.68
C PRO A 109 -23.70 -1.10 3.29
N VAL A 110 -24.90 -1.14 2.69
CA VAL A 110 -25.11 -1.70 1.35
C VAL A 110 -24.35 -0.88 0.30
N ILE A 111 -24.46 0.45 0.37
CA ILE A 111 -23.82 1.34 -0.59
C ILE A 111 -22.30 1.42 -0.35
N ALA A 112 -21.86 1.40 0.91
CA ALA A 112 -20.46 1.38 1.29
C ALA A 112 -19.72 0.14 0.74
N LYS A 113 -20.33 -1.04 0.84
CA LYS A 113 -19.77 -2.28 0.25
C LYS A 113 -19.74 -2.23 -1.28
N GLY A 114 -20.79 -1.68 -1.91
CA GLY A 114 -20.82 -1.46 -3.36
C GLY A 114 -19.68 -0.56 -3.84
N TYR A 115 -19.47 0.57 -3.14
CA TYR A 115 -18.33 1.45 -3.38
C TYR A 115 -17.01 0.71 -3.26
N ALA A 116 -16.82 -0.06 -2.18
CA ALA A 116 -15.57 -0.75 -1.91
C ALA A 116 -15.22 -1.80 -2.99
N ILE A 117 -16.21 -2.49 -3.55
CA ILE A 117 -16.02 -3.46 -4.64
C ILE A 117 -15.62 -2.73 -5.91
N VAL A 118 -16.35 -1.68 -6.28
CA VAL A 118 -16.14 -0.94 -7.54
C VAL A 118 -14.80 -0.20 -7.54
N SER A 119 -14.47 0.51 -6.46
CA SER A 119 -13.23 1.27 -6.37
C SER A 119 -11.98 0.38 -6.41
N TRP A 120 -11.99 -0.73 -5.64
CA TRP A 120 -10.90 -1.72 -5.69
C TRP A 120 -10.84 -2.43 -7.04
N GLY A 121 -11.99 -2.82 -7.60
CA GLY A 121 -12.08 -3.53 -8.87
C GLY A 121 -11.51 -2.70 -10.02
N ILE A 122 -11.89 -1.43 -10.12
CA ILE A 122 -11.38 -0.53 -11.16
C ILE A 122 -9.88 -0.28 -10.98
N ALA A 123 -9.41 -0.03 -9.76
CA ALA A 123 -7.99 0.16 -9.49
C ALA A 123 -7.18 -1.09 -9.86
N SER A 124 -7.66 -2.28 -9.45
CA SER A 124 -7.00 -3.56 -9.68
C SER A 124 -7.01 -3.97 -11.15
N VAL A 125 -8.13 -3.79 -11.85
CA VAL A 125 -8.20 -4.08 -13.29
C VAL A 125 -7.29 -3.13 -14.07
N THR A 126 -7.27 -1.84 -13.71
CA THR A 126 -6.40 -0.86 -14.37
C THR A 126 -4.92 -1.22 -14.20
N ILE A 127 -4.48 -1.55 -12.99
CA ILE A 127 -3.08 -1.90 -12.76
C ILE A 127 -2.69 -3.21 -13.46
N VAL A 128 -3.60 -4.19 -13.51
CA VAL A 128 -3.38 -5.45 -14.24
C VAL A 128 -3.26 -5.21 -15.74
N ILE A 129 -4.17 -4.41 -16.34
CA ILE A 129 -4.13 -4.10 -17.77
C ILE A 129 -2.83 -3.39 -18.13
N ILE A 130 -2.45 -2.36 -17.38
CA ILE A 130 -1.20 -1.63 -17.60
C ILE A 130 -0.01 -2.59 -17.47
N GLY A 131 0.03 -3.40 -16.42
CA GLY A 131 1.07 -4.40 -16.21
C GLY A 131 1.19 -5.38 -17.39
N LEU A 132 0.07 -5.88 -17.91
CA LEU A 132 0.05 -6.79 -19.07
C LEU A 132 0.54 -6.11 -20.36
N ILE A 133 0.20 -4.83 -20.58
CA ILE A 133 0.68 -4.08 -21.75
C ILE A 133 2.20 -3.95 -21.71
N PHE A 134 2.78 -3.60 -20.57
CA PHE A 134 4.24 -3.45 -20.43
C PHE A 134 4.95 -4.81 -20.44
N LEU A 135 4.36 -5.83 -19.82
CA LEU A 135 4.89 -7.20 -19.83
C LEU A 135 5.07 -7.73 -21.27
N ASN A 136 4.10 -7.47 -22.14
CA ASN A 136 4.18 -7.85 -23.55
C ASN A 136 5.22 -7.04 -24.33
N LYS A 137 5.41 -5.74 -24.00
CA LYS A 137 6.41 -4.88 -24.65
C LYS A 137 7.85 -5.31 -24.35
N ASP A 138 8.11 -5.82 -23.15
CA ASP A 138 9.44 -6.25 -22.72
C ASP A 138 9.78 -7.71 -23.12
N GLY A 139 8.91 -8.36 -23.92
CA GLY A 139 9.15 -9.72 -24.44
C GLY A 139 9.07 -10.85 -23.39
N LEU A 140 8.57 -10.52 -22.20
CA LEU A 140 8.38 -11.43 -21.07
C LEU A 140 6.99 -12.06 -21.16
N THR A 141 6.84 -13.15 -21.90
CA THR A 141 5.58 -13.90 -21.90
C THR A 141 5.37 -14.57 -20.54
N ILE A 142 4.13 -14.68 -20.05
CA ILE A 142 3.77 -15.38 -18.80
C ILE A 142 4.42 -16.79 -18.74
N ASN A 143 4.56 -17.44 -19.90
CA ASN A 143 5.23 -18.74 -20.02
C ASN A 143 6.73 -18.70 -19.73
N LYS A 144 7.45 -17.63 -20.08
CA LYS A 144 8.88 -17.47 -19.78
C LYS A 144 9.12 -17.25 -18.28
N ILE A 145 8.23 -16.53 -17.61
CA ILE A 145 8.32 -16.28 -16.15
C ILE A 145 8.17 -17.58 -15.35
N LYS A 146 7.33 -18.52 -15.81
CA LYS A 146 7.19 -19.86 -15.19
C LYS A 146 8.46 -20.70 -15.27
N ILE A 147 9.32 -20.46 -16.26
CA ILE A 147 10.57 -21.23 -16.46
C ILE A 147 11.65 -20.70 -15.50
N ILE A 148 11.80 -19.38 -15.39
CA ILE A 148 12.80 -18.74 -14.49
C ILE A 148 12.59 -19.15 -13.03
N ASN A 149 11.33 -19.32 -12.59
CA ASN A 149 11.02 -19.69 -11.21
C ASN A 149 11.27 -21.19 -10.90
N LYS A 150 11.73 -21.98 -11.88
CA LYS A 150 12.04 -23.40 -11.76
C LYS A 150 13.55 -23.68 -11.68
N ASP A 151 14.36 -22.68 -12.02
CA ASP A 151 15.83 -22.74 -12.05
C ASP A 151 16.49 -22.07 -10.81
N ILE A 152 15.67 -21.63 -9.83
CA ILE A 152 16.06 -21.12 -8.50
C ILE A 152 15.47 -22.06 -7.45
#